data_AF-A0A443SGW2-F1
#
_entry.id   AF-A0A443SGW2-F1
#
_cell.length_a   1.000
_cell.length_b   1.000
_cell.length_c   1.000
_cell.angle_alpha   90.00
_cell.angle_beta   90.00
_cell.angle_gamma   90.00
#
_symmetry.space_group_name_H-M   'P 1'
#
loop_
_entity.id
_entity.type
_entity.pdbx_description
1 polymer ?
#
loop_
_entity_poly.entity_id
_entity_poly.type
_entity_poly.pdbx_seq_one_letter_code
_entity_poly.pdbx_strand_id
1 'polypeptide(L)'
;MGWGMTSWGSKASPDLLYINSDEKKDCANFFGPGQIWEKQICTHTQGNGVCSGDSGGPLSSKIDGRVTQVGINSFVVEGTCGVNPDVMTRVSEYVEDIYDQTQDAEYCENPNKE
;
A
#
# COMPACT_ATOMS: atom_id res chain seq x y z
N MET A 1 -6.79 -1.44 -2.76
CA MET A 1 -7.86 -1.58 -3.80
C MET A 1 -7.23 -1.81 -5.15
N GLY A 2 -7.93 -2.45 -6.09
CA GLY A 2 -7.43 -2.69 -7.44
C GLY A 2 -8.24 -3.73 -8.23
N TRP A 3 -7.74 -4.04 -9.43
CA TRP A 3 -8.30 -5.05 -10.36
C TRP A 3 -7.40 -6.28 -10.48
N GLY A 4 -6.48 -6.47 -9.53
CA GLY A 4 -5.58 -7.60 -9.51
C GLY A 4 -6.31 -8.94 -9.45
N MET A 5 -5.50 -10.00 -9.47
CA MET A 5 -6.01 -11.35 -9.29
C MET A 5 -6.70 -11.49 -7.93
N THR A 6 -7.78 -12.27 -7.84
CA THR A 6 -8.45 -12.56 -6.56
C THR A 6 -7.80 -13.72 -5.81
N SER A 7 -6.94 -14.48 -6.49
CA SER A 7 -6.11 -15.54 -5.93
C SER A 7 -4.89 -15.76 -6.83
N TRP A 8 -3.78 -16.26 -6.28
CA TRP A 8 -2.60 -16.51 -7.10
C TRP A 8 -2.90 -17.40 -8.32
N GLY A 9 -2.46 -16.96 -9.50
CA GLY A 9 -2.66 -17.67 -10.76
C GLY A 9 -4.07 -17.57 -11.35
N SER A 10 -4.99 -16.81 -10.74
CA SER A 10 -6.29 -16.54 -11.34
C SER A 10 -6.19 -15.50 -12.47
N LYS A 11 -7.31 -15.25 -13.14
CA LYS A 11 -7.45 -14.05 -13.97
C LYS A 11 -7.59 -12.81 -13.06
N ALA A 12 -7.24 -11.65 -13.61
CA ALA A 12 -7.54 -10.35 -13.02
C ALA A 12 -9.06 -10.17 -12.84
N SER A 13 -9.45 -9.41 -11.82
CA SER A 13 -10.85 -9.09 -11.57
C SER A 13 -11.40 -8.17 -12.67
N PRO A 14 -12.61 -8.43 -13.20
CA PRO A 14 -13.29 -7.48 -14.08
C PRO A 14 -13.81 -6.25 -13.32
N ASP A 15 -13.97 -6.38 -12.01
CA ASP A 15 -14.52 -5.36 -11.12
C ASP A 15 -13.45 -4.78 -10.20
N LEU A 16 -13.60 -3.51 -9.83
CA LEU A 16 -12.74 -2.88 -8.84
C LEU A 16 -13.04 -3.45 -7.47
N LEU A 17 -12.02 -4.00 -6.80
CA LEU A 17 -12.15 -4.56 -5.46
C LEU A 17 -11.39 -3.74 -4.42
N TYR A 18 -11.84 -3.83 -3.18
CA TYR A 18 -11.18 -3.24 -2.03
C TYR A 18 -11.26 -4.18 -0.83
N ILE A 19 -10.29 -4.03 0.06
CA ILE A 19 -10.21 -4.76 1.33
C ILE A 19 -9.91 -3.74 2.43
N ASN A 20 -10.36 -4.04 3.64
CA ASN A 20 -9.87 -3.37 4.84
C ASN A 20 -8.72 -4.21 5.38
N SER A 21 -7.61 -3.57 5.74
CA SER A 21 -6.44 -4.24 6.28
C SER A 21 -5.77 -3.43 7.36
N ASP A 22 -5.24 -4.12 8.37
CA ASP A 22 -4.59 -3.52 9.52
C ASP A 22 -3.08 -3.44 9.30
N GLU A 23 -2.44 -2.40 9.85
CA GLU A 23 -0.98 -2.27 9.84
C GLU A 23 -0.32 -3.43 10.59
N LYS A 24 0.69 -4.05 9.97
CA LYS A 24 1.50 -5.14 10.54
C LYS A 24 2.91 -4.64 10.84
N LYS A 25 3.10 -4.04 12.01
CA LYS A 25 4.37 -3.41 12.43
C LYS A 25 5.57 -4.37 12.46
N ASP A 26 5.34 -5.64 12.80
CA ASP A 26 6.41 -6.64 12.92
C ASP A 26 6.71 -7.40 11.61
N CYS A 27 6.30 -6.89 10.44
CA CYS A 27 6.52 -7.61 9.17
C CYS A 27 8.00 -7.74 8.80
N ALA A 28 8.88 -6.86 9.28
CA ALA A 28 10.33 -6.98 9.04
C ALA A 28 10.89 -8.31 9.57
N ASN A 29 10.33 -8.85 10.65
CA ASN A 29 10.70 -10.16 11.19
C ASN A 29 10.32 -11.32 10.25
N PHE A 30 9.25 -11.14 9.46
CA PHE A 30 8.79 -12.13 8.49
C PHE A 30 9.68 -12.16 7.25
N PHE A 31 10.01 -10.99 6.70
CA PHE A 31 10.82 -10.89 5.47
C PHE A 31 12.32 -11.04 5.72
N GLY A 32 12.78 -10.79 6.95
CA GLY A 32 14.18 -10.85 7.32
C GLY A 32 14.92 -9.53 7.12
N PRO A 33 16.21 -9.49 7.51
CA PRO A 33 16.98 -8.26 7.59
C PRO A 33 17.17 -7.60 6.21
N GLY A 34 16.97 -6.28 6.15
CA GLY A 34 17.21 -5.46 4.96
C GLY A 34 16.13 -5.52 3.89
N GLN A 35 15.06 -6.30 4.08
CA GLN A 35 13.95 -6.39 3.13
C GLN A 35 12.89 -5.31 3.36
N ILE A 36 12.66 -4.94 4.61
CA ILE A 36 11.70 -3.92 5.03
C ILE A 36 12.43 -2.89 5.90
N TRP A 37 12.25 -1.62 5.59
CA TRP A 37 12.79 -0.48 6.34
C TRP A 37 11.74 0.64 6.43
N GLU A 38 12.13 1.83 6.87
CA GLU A 38 11.20 2.94 7.15
C GLU A 38 10.35 3.37 5.96
N LYS A 39 10.79 3.12 4.72
CA LYS A 39 10.06 3.50 3.50
C LYS A 39 8.95 2.54 3.09
N GLN A 40 8.63 1.56 3.93
CA GLN A 40 7.53 0.63 3.71
C GLN A 40 6.51 0.63 4.86
N ILE A 41 5.28 0.29 4.50
CA ILE A 41 4.19 -0.07 5.41
C ILE A 41 3.81 -1.49 5.06
N CYS A 42 3.64 -2.34 6.07
CA CYS A 42 3.03 -3.64 5.88
C CYS A 42 1.61 -3.66 6.39
N THR A 43 0.73 -4.39 5.73
CA THR A 43 -0.62 -4.66 6.21
C THR A 43 -0.93 -6.13 6.11
N HIS A 44 -1.90 -6.60 6.88
CA HIS A 44 -2.29 -8.00 6.81
C HIS A 44 -3.74 -8.19 7.24
N THR A 45 -4.48 -8.96 6.43
CA THR A 45 -5.79 -9.50 6.80
C THR A 45 -5.85 -10.95 6.34
N GLN A 46 -6.26 -11.84 7.23
CA GLN A 46 -6.31 -13.26 6.89
C GLN A 46 -7.28 -13.50 5.72
N GLY A 47 -6.77 -14.10 4.65
CA GLY A 47 -7.55 -14.47 3.47
C GLY A 47 -7.91 -13.31 2.54
N ASN A 48 -7.50 -12.08 2.86
CA ASN A 48 -7.78 -10.89 2.07
C ASN A 48 -6.50 -10.05 1.98
N GLY A 49 -5.98 -9.86 0.77
CA GLY A 49 -4.76 -9.10 0.55
C GLY A 49 -4.73 -8.54 -0.85
N VAL A 50 -3.72 -7.72 -1.12
CA VAL A 50 -3.38 -7.33 -2.48
C VAL A 50 -2.81 -8.54 -3.21
N CYS A 51 -2.81 -8.50 -4.54
CA CYS A 51 -2.34 -9.61 -5.35
C CYS A 51 -1.66 -9.10 -6.62
N SER A 52 -1.15 -10.02 -7.45
CA SER A 52 -0.57 -9.65 -8.74
C SER A 52 -1.56 -8.86 -9.59
N GLY A 53 -1.11 -7.70 -10.08
CA GLY A 53 -1.93 -6.75 -10.82
C GLY A 53 -2.46 -5.57 -9.99
N ASP A 54 -2.36 -5.62 -8.66
CA ASP A 54 -2.72 -4.49 -7.79
C ASP A 54 -1.58 -3.49 -7.55
N SER A 55 -0.36 -3.78 -8.03
CA SER A 55 0.82 -2.92 -7.88
C SER A 55 0.56 -1.51 -8.40
N GLY A 56 0.97 -0.50 -7.63
CA GLY A 56 0.68 0.90 -7.89
C GLY A 56 -0.68 1.38 -7.37
N GLY A 57 -1.58 0.48 -6.98
CA GLY A 57 -2.86 0.82 -6.38
C GLY A 57 -2.72 1.50 -5.00
N PRO A 58 -3.69 2.33 -4.58
CA PRO A 58 -3.59 3.08 -3.34
C PRO A 58 -3.97 2.24 -2.11
N LEU A 59 -3.24 2.47 -1.02
CA LEU A 59 -3.67 2.20 0.35
C LEU A 59 -4.13 3.53 0.96
N SER A 60 -5.37 3.59 1.41
CA SER A 60 -5.97 4.80 1.98
C SER A 60 -6.41 4.59 3.42
N SER A 61 -6.31 5.64 4.23
CA SER A 61 -6.80 5.68 5.61
C SER A 61 -7.63 6.94 5.84
N LYS A 62 -8.55 6.90 6.80
CA LYS A 62 -9.31 8.09 7.21
C LYS A 62 -8.58 8.78 8.36
N ILE A 63 -8.01 9.95 8.08
CA ILE A 63 -7.24 10.77 9.04
C ILE A 63 -7.92 12.14 9.10
N ASP A 64 -8.26 12.60 10.30
CA ASP A 64 -8.94 13.89 10.54
C ASP A 64 -10.17 14.14 9.65
N GLY A 65 -10.96 13.08 9.46
CA GLY A 65 -12.18 13.11 8.65
C GLY A 65 -11.94 13.05 7.13
N ARG A 66 -10.69 13.06 6.66
CA ARG A 66 -10.31 13.02 5.24
C ARG A 66 -9.79 11.66 4.83
N VAL A 67 -10.01 11.27 3.57
CA VAL A 67 -9.39 10.09 2.98
C VAL A 67 -7.99 10.48 2.52
N THR A 68 -6.99 9.90 3.16
CA THR A 68 -5.58 10.17 2.90
C THR A 68 -4.94 8.92 2.33
N GLN A 69 -4.25 9.05 1.19
CA GLN A 69 -3.43 7.97 0.66
C GLN A 69 -2.16 7.85 1.52
N VAL A 70 -2.04 6.73 2.23
CA VAL A 70 -0.92 6.48 3.15
C VAL A 70 0.10 5.50 2.57
N GLY A 71 -0.28 4.74 1.53
CA GLY A 71 0.62 3.80 0.88
C GLY A 71 0.32 3.55 -0.60
N ILE A 72 1.26 2.89 -1.26
CA ILE A 72 1.15 2.40 -2.64
C ILE A 72 1.45 0.90 -2.64
N ASN A 73 0.54 0.07 -3.13
CA ASN A 73 0.73 -1.36 -3.27
C ASN A 73 2.03 -1.65 -4.02
N SER A 74 2.95 -2.38 -3.40
CA SER A 74 4.27 -2.64 -3.95
C SER A 74 4.42 -4.11 -4.33
N PHE A 75 4.51 -4.99 -3.33
CA PHE A 75 4.72 -6.41 -3.56
C PHE A 75 4.06 -7.28 -2.49
N VAL A 76 3.91 -8.56 -2.85
CA VAL A 76 3.45 -9.64 -1.99
C VAL A 76 4.44 -10.79 -2.08
N VAL A 77 4.35 -11.73 -1.15
CA VAL A 77 5.11 -12.98 -1.25
C VAL A 77 4.65 -13.75 -2.48
N GLU A 78 5.59 -14.08 -3.37
CA GLU A 78 5.34 -14.85 -4.59
C GLU A 78 4.55 -16.12 -4.30
N GLY A 79 3.58 -16.45 -5.16
CA GLY A 79 2.74 -17.63 -4.96
C GLY A 79 1.54 -17.41 -4.04
N THR A 80 1.41 -16.23 -3.41
CA THR A 80 0.38 -15.99 -2.38
C THR A 80 -0.36 -14.68 -2.57
N CYS A 81 -1.63 -14.64 -2.15
CA CYS A 81 -2.43 -13.42 -2.02
C CYS A 81 -3.27 -13.52 -0.74
N GLY A 82 -3.16 -12.53 0.17
CA GLY A 82 -3.89 -12.53 1.46
C GLY A 82 -3.47 -13.61 2.47
N VAL A 83 -2.31 -14.27 2.26
CA VAL A 83 -1.77 -15.29 3.19
C VAL A 83 -0.68 -14.70 4.09
N ASN A 84 0.19 -13.87 3.52
CA ASN A 84 1.30 -13.22 4.21
C ASN A 84 1.04 -11.71 4.33
N PRO A 85 1.85 -10.96 5.09
CA PRO A 85 1.76 -9.51 5.07
C PRO A 85 2.02 -8.95 3.67
N ASP A 86 1.17 -8.02 3.24
CA ASP A 86 1.34 -7.26 2.01
C ASP A 86 2.23 -6.05 2.28
N VAL A 87 3.06 -5.68 1.31
CA VAL A 87 4.02 -4.58 1.45
C VAL A 87 3.64 -3.42 0.51
N MET A 88 3.56 -2.24 1.09
CA MET A 88 3.28 -0.99 0.41
C MET A 88 4.45 -0.03 0.61
N THR A 89 4.69 0.82 -0.38
CA THR A 89 5.54 2.00 -0.22
C THR A 89 4.87 2.96 0.76
N ARG A 90 5.61 3.48 1.75
CA ARG A 90 5.14 4.47 2.72
C ARG A 90 5.11 5.85 2.09
N VAL A 91 3.93 6.39 1.76
CA VAL A 91 3.83 7.68 1.03
C VAL A 91 4.45 8.83 1.81
N SER A 92 4.35 8.83 3.14
CA SER A 92 4.92 9.91 3.99
C SER A 92 6.41 10.14 3.77
N GLU A 93 7.18 9.09 3.44
CA GLU A 93 8.63 9.19 3.21
C GLU A 93 9.02 9.77 1.84
N TYR A 94 8.04 10.05 0.99
CA TYR A 94 8.22 10.55 -0.37
C TYR A 94 7.42 11.82 -0.65
N VAL A 95 6.81 12.43 0.38
CA VAL A 95 5.97 13.62 0.19
C VAL A 95 6.79 14.79 -0.38
N GLU A 96 8.03 14.98 0.07
CA GLU A 96 8.93 16.00 -0.47
C GLU A 96 9.27 15.73 -1.95
N ASP A 97 9.64 14.50 -2.29
CA ASP A 97 9.91 14.09 -3.67
C ASP A 97 8.69 14.33 -4.58
N ILE A 98 7.48 14.00 -4.08
CA ILE A 98 6.23 14.23 -4.80
C ILE A 98 6.05 15.73 -5.06
N TYR A 99 6.25 16.58 -4.04
CA TYR A 99 6.15 18.03 -4.20
C TYR A 99 7.17 18.58 -5.21
N ASP A 100 8.41 18.10 -5.15
CA ASP A 100 9.47 18.53 -6.07
C ASP A 100 9.18 18.16 -7.52
N GLN A 101 8.50 17.03 -7.77
CA GLN A 101 8.12 16.58 -9.11
C GLN A 101 6.79 17.13 -9.61
N THR A 102 6.00 17.78 -8.75
CA THR A 102 4.64 18.24 -9.10
C THR A 102 4.44 19.73 -8.81
N GLN A 103 5.49 20.55 -8.94
CA GLN A 103 5.46 21.99 -8.60
C GLN A 103 4.35 22.80 -9.30
N ASP A 104 3.83 22.31 -10.42
CA ASP A 104 2.73 22.90 -11.18
C ASP A 104 1.33 22.44 -10.72
N ALA A 105 1.26 21.52 -9.76
CA ALA A 105 0.00 21.02 -9.21
C ALA A 105 -0.59 21.99 -8.18
N GLU A 106 -1.92 21.98 -8.09
CA GLU A 106 -2.65 22.62 -7.00
C GLU A 106 -2.70 21.67 -5.80
N TYR A 107 -2.12 22.10 -4.68
CA TYR A 107 -2.15 21.33 -3.44
C TYR A 107 -3.17 21.89 -2.46
N CYS A 108 -3.81 20.99 -1.71
CA CYS A 108 -4.34 21.36 -0.40
C CYS A 108 -3.16 21.70 0.54
N GLU A 109 -3.35 22.56 1.54
CA GLU A 109 -2.32 22.85 2.54
C GLU A 109 -1.71 21.55 3.08
N ASN A 110 -0.37 21.46 3.09
CA ASN A 110 0.35 20.30 3.58
C ASN A 110 0.04 20.12 5.08
N PRO A 111 -0.64 19.03 5.50
CA PRO A 111 -0.98 18.82 6.90
C PRO A 111 0.25 18.53 7.78
N ASN A 112 1.41 18.28 7.17
CA ASN A 112 2.69 18.01 7.85
C ASN A 112 3.65 19.21 7.85
N LYS A 113 3.26 20.38 7.30
CA LYS A 113 4.05 21.61 7.48
C LYS A 113 3.77 22.13 8.90
N GLU A 114 4.78 22.06 9.77
CA GLU A 114 4.85 22.91 10.97
C GLU A 114 5.03 24.39 10.59
#